data_AF-A0A7S2RJK3-F1
#
_entry.id   AF-A0A7S2RJK3-F1
#
_cell.length_a   1.000
_cell.length_b   1.000
_cell.length_c   1.000
_cell.angle_alpha   90.00
_cell.angle_beta   90.00
_cell.angle_gamma   90.00
#
_symmetry.space_group_name_H-M   'P 1'
#
loop_
_entity.id
_entity.type
_entity.pdbx_description
1 polymer ?
#
loop_
_entity_poly.entity_id
_entity_poly.type
_entity_poly.pdbx_seq_one_letter_code
_entity_poly.pdbx_strand_id
1 'polypeptide(L)'
;FNIFENAFAKSVLMGNLDGRMFEEKTRSELSKDDEVIDDQGNVVEKKKKSLEDVLLDTWEDGLNADISELLSMLTKSNINFKTKENGWTPIMIMASIGVKETSSAMRQLKRLGANPSIVDNEGWNALHWAAFHGSVDGMVALVNGDEFNGMTAKGGNLHTVKDKEGKTPETIARSEGNIAVAEIIEKRVEKESESNETAAQDGLRKRK
;
A
#
# COMPACT_ATOMS: atom_id res chain seq x y z
N PHE A 1 -23.12 -1.89 52.46
CA PHE A 1 -23.11 -1.08 51.22
C PHE A 1 -22.24 0.13 51.46
N ASN A 2 -21.06 0.17 50.84
CA ASN A 2 -20.12 1.26 50.98
C ASN A 2 -20.52 2.38 50.00
N ILE A 3 -21.03 3.49 50.54
CA ILE A 3 -21.62 4.57 49.74
C ILE A 3 -20.53 5.26 48.87
N PHE A 4 -19.27 5.17 49.28
CA PHE A 4 -18.11 5.74 48.57
C PHE A 4 -17.61 4.91 47.37
N GLU A 5 -18.10 3.68 47.21
CA GLU A 5 -17.83 2.84 46.03
C GLU A 5 -18.90 3.00 44.95
N ASN A 6 -20.01 3.69 45.26
CA ASN A 6 -21.00 4.02 44.25
C ASN A 6 -20.48 5.19 43.40
N ALA A 7 -20.23 4.92 42.11
CA ALA A 7 -19.72 5.89 41.14
C ALA A 7 -20.57 7.19 41.11
N PHE A 8 -21.88 7.07 41.30
CA PHE A 8 -22.81 8.20 41.34
C PHE A 8 -22.64 9.06 42.60
N ALA A 9 -22.37 8.44 43.75
CA ALA A 9 -22.10 9.18 44.98
C ALA A 9 -20.75 9.90 44.91
N LYS A 10 -19.74 9.27 44.30
CA LYS A 10 -18.41 9.86 44.10
C LYS A 10 -18.44 11.10 43.19
N SER A 11 -19.16 11.04 42.07
CA SER A 11 -19.21 12.14 41.11
C SER A 11 -19.94 13.38 41.66
N VAL A 12 -21.01 13.17 42.45
CA VAL A 12 -21.77 14.25 43.08
C VAL A 12 -21.02 14.87 44.27
N LEU A 13 -20.30 14.06 45.06
CA LEU A 13 -19.53 14.55 46.23
C LEU A 13 -18.19 15.19 45.88
N MET A 14 -17.48 14.70 44.85
CA MET A 14 -16.14 15.18 44.51
C MET A 14 -16.11 16.21 43.38
N GLY A 15 -17.24 16.48 42.72
CA GLY A 15 -17.33 17.50 41.66
C GLY A 15 -16.37 17.20 40.51
N ASN A 16 -16.78 16.30 39.60
CA ASN A 16 -15.99 15.99 38.40
C ASN A 16 -15.85 17.24 37.51
N LEU A 17 -14.65 17.84 37.50
CA LEU A 17 -14.31 19.06 36.75
C LEU A 17 -14.25 18.86 35.22
N ASP A 18 -14.29 17.61 34.74
CA ASP A 18 -14.14 17.27 33.33
C ASP A 18 -15.46 16.86 32.63
N GLY A 19 -16.61 16.97 33.32
CA GLY A 19 -17.94 16.70 32.76
C GLY A 19 -18.25 15.24 32.42
N ARG A 20 -17.26 14.33 32.49
CA ARG A 20 -17.43 12.89 32.26
C ARG A 20 -17.96 12.21 33.52
N MET A 21 -19.19 11.70 33.49
CA MET A 21 -19.82 11.05 34.65
C MET A 21 -19.49 9.55 34.81
N PHE A 22 -19.05 8.89 33.74
CA PHE A 22 -18.87 7.43 33.70
C PHE A 22 -17.52 6.99 33.11
N GLU A 23 -16.39 7.58 33.53
CA GLU A 23 -15.03 7.17 33.08
C GLU A 23 -14.89 6.94 31.55
N GLU A 24 -15.71 7.62 30.75
CA GLU A 24 -15.84 7.34 29.32
C GLU A 24 -14.58 7.81 28.58
N LYS A 25 -13.96 6.90 27.83
CA LYS A 25 -12.83 7.21 26.97
C LYS A 25 -13.32 7.82 25.67
N THR A 26 -12.68 8.89 25.23
CA THR A 26 -12.93 9.44 23.90
C THR A 26 -12.47 8.46 22.82
N ARG A 27 -12.98 8.61 21.58
CA ARG A 27 -12.64 7.72 20.45
C ARG A 27 -11.12 7.60 20.21
N SER A 28 -10.37 8.65 20.53
CA SER A 28 -8.90 8.73 20.47
C SER A 28 -8.18 8.06 21.65
N GLU A 29 -8.86 7.82 22.77
CA GLU A 29 -8.32 7.19 23.99
C GLU A 29 -8.63 5.69 24.07
N LEU A 30 -9.44 5.17 23.14
CA LEU A 30 -9.79 3.75 23.06
C LEU A 30 -8.57 2.89 22.71
N SER A 31 -8.21 2.00 23.62
CA SER A 31 -7.28 0.89 23.42
C SER A 31 -7.91 -0.22 22.56
N LYS A 32 -7.06 -1.13 22.07
CA LYS A 32 -7.49 -2.34 21.36
C LYS A 32 -8.28 -3.30 22.24
N ASP A 33 -8.07 -3.23 23.55
CA ASP A 33 -8.72 -4.08 24.56
C ASP A 33 -9.98 -3.44 25.19
N ASP A 34 -10.32 -2.20 24.80
CA ASP A 34 -11.50 -1.53 25.34
C ASP A 34 -12.78 -2.03 24.65
N GLU A 35 -13.73 -2.51 25.46
CA GLU A 35 -15.07 -2.92 25.02
C GLU A 35 -15.86 -1.71 24.53
N VAL A 36 -16.31 -1.75 23.27
CA VAL A 36 -17.19 -0.71 22.71
C VAL A 36 -18.62 -1.16 22.89
N ILE A 37 -19.44 -0.34 23.54
CA ILE A 37 -20.86 -0.60 23.73
C ILE A 37 -21.70 0.26 22.77
N ASP A 38 -22.81 -0.26 22.27
CA ASP A 38 -23.80 0.52 21.53
C ASP A 38 -24.67 1.37 22.47
N ASP A 39 -25.54 2.20 21.90
CA ASP A 39 -26.49 3.05 22.65
C ASP A 39 -27.50 2.24 23.50
N GLN A 40 -27.53 0.91 23.35
CA GLN A 40 -28.36 -0.02 24.11
C GLN A 40 -27.54 -0.79 25.17
N GLY A 41 -26.24 -0.52 25.29
CA GLY A 41 -25.34 -1.15 26.25
C GLY A 41 -24.86 -2.54 25.84
N ASN A 42 -25.06 -2.97 24.60
CA ASN A 42 -24.53 -4.24 24.10
C ASN A 42 -23.07 -4.08 23.69
N VAL A 43 -22.24 -5.05 24.05
CA VAL A 43 -20.85 -5.13 23.58
C VAL A 43 -20.87 -5.33 22.06
N VAL A 44 -20.45 -4.30 21.33
CA VAL A 44 -20.19 -4.37 19.91
C VAL A 44 -18.78 -4.91 19.75
N GLU A 45 -18.64 -6.18 19.39
CA GLU A 45 -17.36 -6.69 18.92
C GLU A 45 -16.91 -5.83 17.73
N LYS A 46 -15.78 -5.14 17.85
CA LYS A 46 -15.12 -4.53 16.69
C LYS A 46 -14.89 -5.65 15.70
N LYS A 47 -15.71 -5.73 14.65
CA LYS A 47 -15.52 -6.69 13.57
C LYS A 47 -14.09 -6.53 13.10
N LYS A 48 -13.28 -7.58 13.29
CA LYS A 48 -11.88 -7.57 12.86
C LYS A 48 -11.90 -7.33 11.35
N LYS A 49 -11.49 -6.13 10.92
CA LYS A 49 -11.43 -5.77 9.51
C LYS A 49 -10.63 -6.85 8.77
N SER A 50 -11.17 -7.34 7.67
CA SER A 50 -10.44 -8.27 6.83
C SER A 50 -9.27 -7.55 6.17
N LEU A 51 -8.28 -8.30 5.67
CA LEU A 51 -7.18 -7.69 4.91
C LEU A 51 -7.71 -6.92 3.68
N GLU A 52 -8.79 -7.41 3.08
CA GLU A 52 -9.45 -6.76 1.96
C GLU A 52 -10.05 -5.42 2.38
N ASP A 53 -10.77 -5.36 3.51
CA ASP A 53 -11.35 -4.12 4.03
C ASP A 53 -10.25 -3.09 4.34
N VAL A 54 -9.17 -3.50 5.03
CA VAL A 54 -8.05 -2.58 5.35
C VAL A 54 -7.35 -2.09 4.08
N LEU A 55 -7.21 -2.95 3.07
CA LEU A 55 -6.59 -2.57 1.80
C LEU A 55 -7.45 -1.55 1.03
N LEU A 56 -8.77 -1.73 1.04
CA LEU A 56 -9.72 -0.80 0.41
C LEU A 56 -9.80 0.52 1.18
N ASP A 57 -9.86 0.49 2.52
CA ASP A 57 -9.82 1.70 3.35
C ASP A 57 -8.53 2.50 3.08
N THR A 58 -7.38 1.81 2.98
CA THR A 58 -6.09 2.45 2.67
C THR A 58 -6.12 3.14 1.31
N TRP A 59 -6.79 2.54 0.33
CA TRP A 59 -6.98 3.12 -0.99
C TRP A 59 -7.87 4.36 -0.94
N GLU A 60 -9.00 4.29 -0.23
CA GLU A 60 -9.96 5.39 -0.10
C GLU A 60 -9.37 6.60 0.62
N ASP A 61 -8.55 6.37 1.65
CA ASP A 61 -7.89 7.43 2.41
C ASP A 61 -6.78 8.14 1.61
N GLY A 62 -6.25 7.49 0.56
CA GLY A 62 -5.26 8.04 -0.35
C GLY A 62 -4.03 8.58 0.39
N LEU A 63 -3.60 9.81 0.06
CA LEU A 63 -2.37 10.42 0.60
C LEU A 63 -2.33 10.55 2.13
N ASN A 64 -3.48 10.46 2.81
CA ASN A 64 -3.59 10.55 4.27
C ASN A 64 -3.73 9.18 4.94
N ALA A 65 -3.66 8.08 4.18
CA ALA A 65 -3.87 6.74 4.69
C ALA A 65 -2.80 6.34 5.72
N ASP A 66 -3.25 5.80 6.86
CA ASP A 66 -2.36 5.14 7.80
C ASP A 66 -2.06 3.71 7.33
N ILE A 67 -0.94 3.56 6.64
CA ILE A 67 -0.49 2.27 6.12
C ILE A 67 0.00 1.30 7.21
N SER A 68 0.10 1.74 8.47
CA SER A 68 0.65 0.93 9.57
C SER A 68 -0.20 -0.31 9.83
N GLU A 69 -1.53 -0.17 9.78
CA GLU A 69 -2.45 -1.30 9.96
C GLU A 69 -2.28 -2.31 8.83
N LEU A 70 -2.31 -1.85 7.57
CA LEU A 70 -2.08 -2.69 6.40
C LEU A 70 -0.75 -3.44 6.50
N LEU A 71 0.36 -2.73 6.74
CA LEU A 71 1.69 -3.34 6.83
C LEU A 71 1.82 -4.34 7.98
N SER A 72 1.08 -4.15 9.09
CA SER A 72 1.07 -5.08 10.22
C SER A 72 0.33 -6.39 9.93
N MET A 73 -0.66 -6.36 9.03
CA MET A 73 -1.43 -7.54 8.61
C MET A 73 -0.74 -8.33 7.50
N LEU A 74 0.19 -7.70 6.79
CA LEU A 74 0.92 -8.33 5.69
C LEU A 74 2.02 -9.27 6.18
N THR A 75 2.06 -10.44 5.58
CA THR A 75 2.96 -11.56 5.87
C THR A 75 3.37 -12.22 4.55
N LYS A 76 4.38 -13.09 4.58
CA LYS A 76 4.83 -13.80 3.37
C LYS A 76 3.75 -14.63 2.70
N SER A 77 2.72 -15.09 3.43
CA SER A 77 1.65 -15.91 2.88
C SER A 77 0.52 -15.11 2.23
N ASN A 78 0.33 -13.84 2.57
CA ASN A 78 -0.76 -13.00 2.07
C ASN A 78 -0.29 -11.72 1.32
N ILE A 79 1.02 -11.49 1.19
CA ILE A 79 1.56 -10.30 0.54
C ILE A 79 1.11 -10.12 -0.93
N ASN A 80 0.77 -11.23 -1.59
CA ASN A 80 0.30 -11.28 -2.97
C ASN A 80 -1.21 -11.54 -3.04
N PHE A 81 -1.95 -11.23 -1.97
CA PHE A 81 -3.41 -11.29 -1.95
C PHE A 81 -3.99 -10.44 -3.07
N LYS A 82 -5.10 -10.91 -3.65
CA LYS A 82 -5.89 -10.20 -4.65
C LYS A 82 -7.28 -9.92 -4.08
N THR A 83 -7.75 -8.69 -4.16
CA THR A 83 -9.16 -8.36 -3.85
C THR A 83 -10.08 -9.14 -4.78
N LYS A 84 -11.29 -9.48 -4.31
CA LYS A 84 -12.22 -10.33 -5.06
C LYS A 84 -12.81 -9.61 -6.26
N GLU A 85 -13.13 -8.34 -6.10
CA GLU A 85 -13.85 -7.57 -7.12
C GLU A 85 -12.94 -7.12 -8.25
N ASN A 86 -11.80 -6.53 -7.90
CA ASN A 86 -10.93 -5.87 -8.89
C ASN A 86 -9.56 -6.55 -9.04
N GLY A 87 -9.21 -7.50 -8.17
CA GLY A 87 -7.93 -8.20 -8.25
C GLY A 87 -6.73 -7.37 -7.78
N TRP A 88 -6.95 -6.33 -6.98
CA TRP A 88 -5.90 -5.44 -6.49
C TRP A 88 -4.99 -6.14 -5.50
N THR A 89 -3.70 -5.81 -5.57
CA THR A 89 -2.68 -6.34 -4.66
C THR A 89 -2.17 -5.23 -3.75
N PRO A 90 -1.62 -5.57 -2.56
CA PRO A 90 -1.01 -4.58 -1.67
C PRO A 90 0.04 -3.70 -2.36
N ILE A 91 0.84 -4.27 -3.27
CA ILE A 91 1.86 -3.51 -4.00
C ILE A 91 1.28 -2.53 -5.02
N MET A 92 0.12 -2.82 -5.62
CA MET A 92 -0.56 -1.86 -6.52
C MET A 92 -1.02 -0.63 -5.75
N ILE A 93 -1.69 -0.84 -4.63
CA ILE A 93 -2.20 0.25 -3.77
C ILE A 93 -1.04 1.09 -3.22
N MET A 94 0.01 0.45 -2.71
CA MET A 94 1.20 1.16 -2.22
C MET A 94 1.92 1.93 -3.34
N ALA A 95 1.96 1.39 -4.56
CA ALA A 95 2.59 2.07 -5.68
C ALA A 95 1.78 3.28 -6.17
N SER A 96 0.46 3.30 -6.00
CA SER A 96 -0.41 4.38 -6.45
C SER A 96 -0.56 5.55 -5.48
N ILE A 97 -0.56 5.30 -4.17
CA ILE A 97 -1.00 6.33 -3.21
C ILE A 97 0.04 7.46 -3.04
N GLY A 98 1.34 7.14 -3.07
CA GLY A 98 2.38 8.17 -2.93
C GLY A 98 2.45 8.82 -1.53
N VAL A 99 2.19 8.06 -0.46
CA VAL A 99 2.41 8.53 0.93
C VAL A 99 3.90 8.80 1.20
N LYS A 100 4.21 9.62 2.22
CA LYS A 100 5.61 9.93 2.62
C LYS A 100 6.43 8.67 2.94
N GLU A 101 5.76 7.64 3.42
CA GLU A 101 6.34 6.37 3.85
C GLU A 101 6.42 5.33 2.71
N THR A 102 6.07 5.69 1.46
CA THR A 102 6.01 4.76 0.31
C THR A 102 7.30 3.97 0.16
N SER A 103 8.47 4.64 0.21
CA SER A 103 9.77 3.97 0.08
C SER A 103 10.08 2.98 1.23
N SER A 104 9.58 3.23 2.44
CA SER A 104 9.74 2.29 3.57
C SER A 104 8.83 1.07 3.39
N ALA A 105 7.58 1.33 3.01
CA ALA A 105 6.57 0.32 2.75
C ALA A 105 6.98 -0.60 1.59
N MET A 106 7.42 -0.06 0.46
CA MET A 106 7.87 -0.82 -0.71
C MET A 106 9.04 -1.76 -0.35
N ARG A 107 9.98 -1.29 0.47
CA ARG A 107 11.06 -2.14 1.01
C ARG A 107 10.54 -3.26 1.91
N GLN A 108 9.54 -3.01 2.73
CA GLN A 108 8.91 -4.05 3.56
C GLN A 108 8.17 -5.07 2.70
N LEU A 109 7.37 -4.63 1.73
CA LEU A 109 6.69 -5.47 0.76
C LEU A 109 7.68 -6.38 0.03
N LYS A 110 8.82 -5.84 -0.42
CA LYS A 110 9.89 -6.63 -1.04
C LYS A 110 10.42 -7.72 -0.09
N ARG A 111 10.71 -7.40 1.16
CA ARG A 111 11.19 -8.39 2.16
C ARG A 111 10.18 -9.50 2.41
N LEU A 112 8.89 -9.19 2.28
CA LEU A 112 7.81 -10.16 2.40
C LEU A 112 7.59 -10.99 1.12
N GLY A 113 8.21 -10.62 -0.01
CA GLY A 113 8.06 -11.33 -1.29
C GLY A 113 6.91 -10.83 -2.15
N ALA A 114 6.57 -9.54 -2.07
CA ALA A 114 5.61 -8.92 -2.95
C ALA A 114 6.02 -9.09 -4.42
N ASN A 115 5.07 -9.46 -5.27
CA ASN A 115 5.27 -9.66 -6.70
C ASN A 115 4.60 -8.54 -7.51
N PRO A 116 5.35 -7.58 -8.06
CA PRO A 116 4.81 -6.49 -8.88
C PRO A 116 4.30 -6.96 -10.26
N SER A 117 4.56 -8.21 -10.65
CA SER A 117 4.15 -8.78 -11.94
C SER A 117 2.70 -9.27 -11.96
N ILE A 118 2.06 -9.32 -10.80
CA ILE A 118 0.65 -9.69 -10.74
C ILE A 118 -0.16 -8.60 -11.44
N VAL A 119 -1.13 -9.03 -12.24
CA VAL A 119 -2.08 -8.14 -12.91
C VAL A 119 -3.44 -8.21 -12.22
N ASP A 120 -4.11 -7.07 -12.16
CA ASP A 120 -5.49 -6.95 -11.71
C ASP A 120 -6.47 -7.41 -12.80
N ASN A 121 -7.76 -7.17 -12.59
CA ASN A 121 -8.79 -7.61 -13.53
C ASN A 121 -8.77 -6.84 -14.85
N GLU A 122 -8.15 -5.66 -14.93
CA GLU A 122 -7.98 -4.88 -16.16
C GLU A 122 -6.65 -5.15 -16.88
N GLY A 123 -5.85 -6.08 -16.35
CA GLY A 123 -4.53 -6.41 -16.89
C GLY A 123 -3.45 -5.45 -16.42
N TRP A 124 -3.74 -4.59 -15.43
CA TRP A 124 -2.78 -3.63 -14.91
C TRP A 124 -1.88 -4.28 -13.88
N ASN A 125 -0.58 -4.14 -14.07
CA ASN A 125 0.44 -4.47 -13.07
C ASN A 125 0.75 -3.24 -12.18
N ALA A 126 1.65 -3.39 -11.21
CA ALA A 126 2.02 -2.29 -10.32
C ALA A 126 2.56 -1.03 -11.03
N LEU A 127 3.22 -1.18 -12.20
CA LEU A 127 3.68 -0.01 -12.98
C LEU A 127 2.53 0.74 -13.64
N HIS A 128 1.48 0.05 -14.11
CA HIS A 128 0.29 0.71 -14.66
C HIS A 128 -0.37 1.58 -13.59
N TRP A 129 -0.49 1.06 -12.36
CA TRP A 129 -1.02 1.80 -11.22
C TRP A 129 -0.19 3.06 -10.89
N ALA A 130 1.14 2.92 -10.78
CA ALA A 130 2.00 4.08 -10.54
C ALA A 130 1.95 5.11 -11.69
N ALA A 131 1.84 4.64 -12.94
CA ALA A 131 1.73 5.47 -14.13
C ALA A 131 0.42 6.26 -14.20
N PHE A 132 -0.71 5.60 -13.93
CA PHE A 132 -2.03 6.23 -13.95
C PHE A 132 -2.18 7.28 -12.85
N HIS A 133 -1.69 6.98 -11.63
CA HIS A 133 -1.80 7.89 -10.49
C HIS A 133 -0.67 8.92 -10.40
N GLY A 134 0.31 8.89 -11.30
CA GLY A 134 1.42 9.84 -11.32
C GLY A 134 2.36 9.71 -10.11
N SER A 135 2.38 8.55 -9.45
CA SER A 135 3.17 8.30 -8.26
C SER A 135 4.65 8.11 -8.63
N VAL A 136 5.41 9.20 -8.53
CA VAL A 136 6.86 9.20 -8.80
C VAL A 136 7.59 8.26 -7.84
N ASP A 137 7.31 8.34 -6.54
CA ASP A 137 7.97 7.50 -5.55
C ASP A 137 7.66 6.01 -5.74
N GLY A 138 6.40 5.68 -6.04
CA GLY A 138 5.99 4.32 -6.37
C GLY A 138 6.66 3.80 -7.64
N MET A 139 6.73 4.63 -8.68
CA MET A 139 7.44 4.30 -9.93
C MET A 139 8.93 4.03 -9.66
N VAL A 140 9.61 4.94 -8.96
CA VAL A 140 11.04 4.82 -8.63
C VAL A 140 11.29 3.53 -7.82
N ALA A 141 10.43 3.22 -6.85
CA ALA A 141 10.52 2.00 -6.06
C ALA A 141 10.36 0.70 -6.89
N LEU A 142 9.44 0.71 -7.85
CA LEU A 142 9.21 -0.45 -8.72
C LEU A 142 10.35 -0.67 -9.73
N VAL A 143 10.95 0.43 -10.20
CA VAL A 143 11.94 0.45 -11.28
C VAL A 143 13.36 0.24 -10.78
N ASN A 144 13.66 0.71 -9.56
CA ASN A 144 15.00 0.62 -9.00
C ASN A 144 15.40 -0.83 -8.71
N GLY A 145 16.65 -1.17 -9.08
CA GLY A 145 17.20 -2.51 -8.97
C GLY A 145 17.39 -3.00 -7.53
N ASP A 146 17.62 -2.09 -6.60
CA ASP A 146 17.75 -2.39 -5.16
C ASP A 146 16.41 -2.78 -4.53
N GLU A 147 15.31 -2.56 -5.24
CA GLU A 147 13.95 -2.87 -4.82
C GLU A 147 13.35 -3.93 -5.74
N PHE A 148 12.37 -3.63 -6.58
CA PHE A 148 11.67 -4.67 -7.33
C PHE A 148 12.31 -5.04 -8.67
N ASN A 149 13.14 -4.14 -9.22
CA ASN A 149 13.80 -4.33 -10.51
C ASN A 149 12.82 -4.66 -11.66
N GLY A 150 11.58 -4.17 -11.56
CA GLY A 150 10.42 -4.63 -12.34
C GLY A 150 10.54 -4.39 -13.84
N MET A 151 11.45 -3.52 -14.28
CA MET A 151 11.64 -3.28 -15.71
C MET A 151 12.53 -4.29 -16.40
N THR A 152 13.32 -5.06 -15.65
CA THR A 152 14.28 -5.99 -16.25
C THR A 152 13.70 -7.35 -16.60
N ALA A 153 14.40 -8.11 -17.43
CA ALA A 153 14.04 -9.51 -17.73
C ALA A 153 13.89 -10.37 -16.46
N LYS A 154 14.71 -10.11 -15.42
CA LYS A 154 14.61 -10.80 -14.13
C LYS A 154 13.46 -10.30 -13.25
N GLY A 155 13.01 -9.06 -13.46
CA GLY A 155 11.88 -8.45 -12.76
C GLY A 155 10.55 -8.50 -13.52
N GLY A 156 10.52 -9.19 -14.67
CA GLY A 156 9.28 -9.48 -15.41
C GLY A 156 8.94 -8.52 -16.55
N ASN A 157 9.86 -7.63 -16.97
CA ASN A 157 9.64 -6.68 -18.08
C ASN A 157 8.31 -5.92 -17.98
N LEU A 158 7.97 -5.46 -16.78
CA LEU A 158 6.64 -4.94 -16.47
C LEU A 158 6.22 -3.74 -17.34
N HIS A 159 7.19 -2.99 -17.87
CA HIS A 159 6.97 -1.86 -18.77
C HIS A 159 6.42 -2.26 -20.15
N THR A 160 6.58 -3.53 -20.54
CA THR A 160 6.10 -4.07 -21.84
C THR A 160 4.72 -4.67 -21.77
N VAL A 161 4.21 -4.93 -20.56
CA VAL A 161 2.89 -5.52 -20.35
C VAL A 161 1.83 -4.54 -20.84
N LYS A 162 0.84 -5.07 -21.56
CA LYS A 162 -0.29 -4.31 -22.06
C LYS A 162 -1.53 -4.66 -21.27
N ASP A 163 -2.33 -3.66 -20.96
CA ASP A 163 -3.67 -3.84 -20.42
C ASP A 163 -4.66 -4.37 -21.47
N LYS A 164 -5.93 -4.51 -21.09
CA LYS A 164 -7.01 -4.93 -22.00
C LYS A 164 -7.23 -3.98 -23.19
N GLU A 165 -6.89 -2.70 -23.05
CA GLU A 165 -6.98 -1.70 -24.11
C GLU A 165 -5.73 -1.68 -25.00
N GLY A 166 -4.72 -2.50 -24.69
CA GLY A 166 -3.46 -2.58 -25.41
C GLY A 166 -2.45 -1.49 -25.01
N LYS A 167 -2.72 -0.74 -23.94
CA LYS A 167 -1.87 0.33 -23.43
C LYS A 167 -0.81 -0.21 -22.48
N THR A 168 0.40 0.33 -22.58
CA THR A 168 1.51 0.08 -21.64
C THR A 168 1.50 1.11 -20.51
N PRO A 169 2.22 0.88 -19.40
CA PRO A 169 2.34 1.86 -18.32
C PRO A 169 2.79 3.24 -18.83
N GLU A 170 3.75 3.28 -19.77
CA GLU A 170 4.23 4.54 -20.31
C GLU A 170 3.13 5.30 -21.07
N THR A 171 2.37 4.60 -21.93
CA THR A 171 1.28 5.23 -22.67
C THR A 171 0.19 5.77 -21.76
N ILE A 172 -0.09 5.08 -20.64
CA ILE A 172 -1.03 5.55 -19.63
C ILE A 172 -0.46 6.79 -18.92
N ALA A 173 0.80 6.77 -18.48
CA ALA A 173 1.41 7.95 -17.86
C ALA A 173 1.34 9.17 -18.77
N ARG A 174 1.56 9.00 -20.08
CA ARG A 174 1.44 10.10 -21.05
C ARG A 174 -0.02 10.53 -21.29
N SER A 175 -0.98 9.60 -21.33
CA SER A 175 -2.40 9.95 -21.51
C SER A 175 -2.97 10.73 -20.34
N GLU A 176 -2.55 10.38 -19.12
CA GLU A 176 -2.96 11.06 -17.88
C GLU A 176 -2.17 12.35 -17.61
N GLY A 177 -1.19 12.69 -18.44
CA GLY A 177 -0.34 13.89 -18.26
C GLY A 177 0.73 13.76 -17.18
N ASN A 178 1.00 12.54 -16.69
CA ASN A 178 2.03 12.21 -15.71
C ASN A 178 3.42 12.11 -16.36
N ILE A 179 3.87 13.22 -16.96
CA ILE A 179 5.09 13.28 -17.78
C ILE A 179 6.34 12.84 -17.00
N ALA A 180 6.46 13.24 -15.73
CA ALA A 180 7.60 12.85 -14.89
C ALA A 180 7.74 11.32 -14.75
N VAL A 181 6.61 10.62 -14.62
CA VAL A 181 6.59 9.16 -14.52
C VAL A 181 6.93 8.52 -15.87
N ALA A 182 6.40 9.05 -16.97
CA ALA A 182 6.74 8.59 -18.32
C ALA A 182 8.25 8.74 -18.61
N GLU A 183 8.86 9.87 -18.26
CA GLU A 183 10.30 10.08 -18.42
C GLU A 183 11.15 9.10 -17.60
N ILE A 184 10.71 8.72 -16.40
CA ILE A 184 11.43 7.75 -15.57
C ILE A 184 11.42 6.37 -16.24
N ILE A 185 10.28 5.97 -16.81
CA ILE A 185 10.16 4.71 -17.57
C ILE A 185 11.11 4.74 -18.77
N GLU A 186 11.03 5.79 -19.60
CA GLU A 186 11.84 5.95 -20.81
C GLU A 186 13.35 5.89 -20.52
N LYS A 187 13.83 6.72 -19.59
CA LYS A 187 15.24 6.76 -19.18
C LYS A 187 15.74 5.40 -18.68
N ARG A 188 14.88 4.62 -18.02
CA ARG A 188 15.27 3.30 -17.53
C ARG A 188 15.37 2.27 -18.64
N VAL A 189 14.43 2.28 -19.58
CA VAL A 189 14.40 1.38 -20.74
C VAL A 189 15.64 1.60 -21.61
N GLU A 190 16.01 2.86 -21.87
CA GLU A 190 17.24 3.21 -22.59
C GLU A 190 18.48 2.64 -21.89
N LYS A 191 18.63 2.89 -20.58
CA LYS A 191 19.75 2.37 -19.78
C LYS A 191 19.84 0.84 -19.80
N GLU A 192 18.71 0.14 -19.84
CA GLU A 192 18.69 -1.32 -19.95
C GLU A 192 19.16 -1.80 -21.33
N SER A 193 18.72 -1.13 -22.41
CA SER A 193 19.16 -1.45 -23.77
C SER A 193 20.68 -1.31 -23.93
N GLU A 194 21.27 -0.22 -23.42
CA GLU A 194 22.72 0.00 -23.44
C GLU A 194 23.50 -1.05 -22.63
N SER A 195 22.94 -1.46 -21.47
CA SER A 195 23.57 -2.48 -20.61
C SER A 195 23.57 -3.87 -21.25
N ASN A 196 22.54 -4.19 -22.04
CA ASN A 196 22.44 -5.46 -22.76
C ASN A 196 23.38 -5.47 -23.98
N GLU A 197 23.55 -4.34 -24.67
CA GLU A 197 24.51 -4.21 -25.78
C GLU A 197 25.97 -4.32 -25.32
N THR A 198 26.33 -3.66 -24.21
CA THR A 198 27.68 -3.77 -23.64
C THR A 198 27.99 -5.18 -23.14
N ALA A 199 27.02 -5.86 -22.50
CA ALA A 199 27.17 -7.25 -22.09
C ALA A 199 27.32 -8.19 -23.30
N ALA A 200 26.59 -7.96 -24.39
CA ALA A 200 26.73 -8.73 -25.63
C ALA A 200 28.10 -8.53 -26.29
N GLN A 201 28.64 -7.31 -26.27
CA GLN A 201 29.98 -7.03 -26.81
C GLN A 201 31.11 -7.63 -25.97
N ASP A 202 31.00 -7.64 -24.63
CA ASP A 202 32.02 -8.21 -23.76
C ASP A 202 32.02 -9.76 -23.79
N GLY A 203 30.85 -10.38 -24.01
CA GLY A 203 30.69 -11.81 -24.24
C GLY A 203 31.26 -12.33 -25.57
N LEU A 204 31.57 -11.45 -26.53
CA LEU A 204 32.11 -11.81 -27.85
C LEU A 204 33.66 -11.81 -27.93
N ARG A 205 34.38 -11.59 -26.82
CA ARG A 205 35.85 -11.60 -26.84
C ARG A 205 36.39 -13.01 -27.12
N LYS A 206 36.97 -13.17 -28.32
CA LYS A 206 37.50 -14.42 -28.90
C LYS A 206 38.42 -15.15 -27.91
N ARG A 207 38.20 -16.46 -27.74
CA ARG A 207 39.18 -17.36 -27.10
C ARG A 207 40.47 -17.37 -27.94
N LYS A 208 41.62 -17.22 -27.29
CA LYS A 208 42.94 -17.48 -27.89
C LYS A 208 43.10 -18.94 -28.25
#